data_AF-A0A2D7UU57-F1
#
_entry.id   AF-A0A2D7UU57-F1
#
_cell.length_a   1.000
_cell.length_b   1.000
_cell.length_c   1.000
_cell.angle_alpha   90.00
_cell.angle_beta   90.00
_cell.angle_gamma   90.00
#
_symmetry.space_group_name_H-M   'P 1'
#
loop_
_entity.id
_entity.type
_entity.pdbx_description
1 polymer ?
#
loop_
_entity_poly.entity_id
_entity_poly.type
_entity_poly.pdbx_seq_one_letter_code
_entity_poly.pdbx_strand_id
1 'polypeptide(L)'
;MLRASSEALDSEVDLEQLEAGADVTHGELLVRYAESAVRQDSDLGKVRAGLEAQVGPGGVIEAAATVAAFEGLNRIADATGIQLDSGLADESADFRMLLGLDAYAGAASTEAAGVPTRAADVMGIFR
;
A
#
# COMPACT_ATOMS: atom_id res chain seq x y z
N MET A 1 7.82 0.98 -6.55
CA MET A 1 8.78 1.41 -5.50
C MET A 1 9.23 0.26 -4.61
N LEU A 2 8.35 -0.58 -4.06
CA LEU A 2 8.77 -1.73 -3.22
C LEU A 2 9.76 -2.65 -3.95
N ARG A 3 9.46 -3.09 -5.18
CA ARG A 3 10.37 -3.94 -5.96
C ARG A 3 11.73 -3.30 -6.25
N ALA A 4 11.75 -2.08 -6.79
CA ALA A 4 13.00 -1.38 -7.09
C ALA A 4 13.84 -1.14 -5.83
N SER A 5 13.20 -0.92 -4.68
CA SER A 5 13.88 -0.83 -3.38
C SER A 5 14.46 -2.19 -2.95
N SER A 6 13.76 -3.28 -3.20
CA SER A 6 14.20 -4.64 -2.86
C SER A 6 15.32 -5.16 -3.76
N GLU A 7 15.28 -4.86 -5.07
CA GLU A 7 16.38 -5.14 -6.00
C GLU A 7 17.64 -4.34 -5.62
N ALA A 8 17.48 -3.09 -5.17
CA ALA A 8 18.61 -2.27 -4.69
C ALA A 8 19.20 -2.77 -3.35
N LEU A 9 18.40 -3.47 -2.54
CA LEU A 9 18.79 -4.01 -1.23
C LEU A 9 19.17 -5.50 -1.28
N ASP A 10 19.10 -6.13 -2.46
CA ASP A 10 19.25 -7.58 -2.65
C ASP A 10 18.38 -8.38 -1.65
N SER A 11 17.15 -7.89 -1.41
CA SER A 11 16.22 -8.48 -0.46
C SER A 11 15.00 -9.05 -1.19
N GLU A 12 14.58 -10.24 -0.80
CA GLU A 12 13.35 -10.84 -1.29
C GLU A 12 12.16 -10.19 -0.54
N VAL A 13 11.14 -9.73 -1.27
CA VAL A 13 9.91 -9.21 -0.66
C VAL A 13 9.02 -10.37 -0.29
N ASP A 14 8.87 -10.62 1.01
CA ASP A 14 7.83 -11.51 1.52
C ASP A 14 6.53 -10.71 1.69
N LEU A 15 5.60 -10.92 0.75
CA LEU A 15 4.29 -10.27 0.77
C LEU A 15 3.41 -10.79 1.92
N GLU A 16 3.54 -12.06 2.31
CA GLU A 16 2.78 -12.64 3.42
C GLU A 16 3.23 -12.03 4.75
N GLN A 17 4.53 -11.80 4.91
CA GLN A 17 5.08 -11.13 6.09
C GLN A 17 4.60 -9.68 6.20
N LEU A 18 4.44 -8.97 5.07
CA LEU A 18 3.90 -7.61 5.06
C LEU A 18 2.44 -7.56 5.53
N GLU A 19 1.61 -8.50 5.10
CA GLU A 19 0.22 -8.63 5.56
C GLU A 19 0.15 -8.97 7.06
N ALA A 20 1.15 -9.67 7.59
CA ALA A 20 1.30 -9.93 9.03
C ALA A 20 1.93 -8.77 9.82
N GLY A 21 2.14 -7.60 9.21
CA GLY A 21 2.66 -6.41 9.88
C GLY A 21 4.19 -6.34 9.99
N ALA A 22 4.90 -7.07 9.13
CA ALA A 22 6.31 -6.84 8.81
C ALA A 22 7.28 -6.84 10.02
N ASP A 23 7.05 -7.73 10.99
CA ASP A 23 7.83 -7.85 12.24
C ASP A 23 7.81 -6.57 13.12
N VAL A 24 6.84 -5.69 12.90
CA VAL A 24 6.59 -4.54 13.77
C VAL A 24 5.91 -5.03 15.04
N THR A 25 6.30 -4.47 16.19
CA THR A 25 5.63 -4.72 17.47
C THR A 25 4.13 -4.42 17.35
N HIS A 26 3.29 -5.42 17.61
CA HIS A 26 1.82 -5.39 17.40
C HIS A 26 1.39 -5.18 15.94
N GLY A 27 2.24 -5.51 14.96
CA GLY A 27 2.02 -5.31 13.53
C GLY A 27 0.70 -5.90 13.01
N GLU A 28 0.42 -7.17 13.31
CA GLU A 28 -0.85 -7.81 12.93
C GLU A 28 -2.08 -7.04 13.43
N LEU A 29 -2.04 -6.50 14.65
CA LEU A 29 -3.13 -5.75 15.24
C LEU A 29 -3.28 -4.36 14.61
N LEU A 30 -2.16 -3.72 14.24
CA LEU A 30 -2.14 -2.46 13.49
C LEU A 30 -2.70 -2.64 12.09
N VAL A 31 -2.31 -3.72 11.38
CA VAL A 31 -2.87 -4.07 10.06
C VAL A 31 -4.36 -4.32 10.18
N ARG A 32 -4.79 -5.16 11.13
CA ARG A 32 -6.22 -5.46 11.35
C ARG A 32 -7.03 -4.20 11.66
N TYR A 33 -6.48 -3.28 12.46
CA TYR A 33 -7.11 -2.00 12.74
C TYR A 33 -7.24 -1.12 11.49
N ALA A 34 -6.17 -0.98 10.72
CA ALA A 34 -6.17 -0.21 9.48
C ALA A 34 -7.21 -0.75 8.50
N GLU A 35 -7.21 -2.06 8.26
CA GLU A 35 -8.19 -2.73 7.41
C GLU A 35 -9.62 -2.52 7.87
N SER A 36 -9.89 -2.73 9.17
CA SER A 36 -11.22 -2.54 9.76
C SER A 36 -11.70 -1.09 9.63
N ALA A 37 -10.78 -0.13 9.82
CA ALA A 37 -11.07 1.29 9.70
C ALA A 37 -11.33 1.71 8.25
N VAL A 38 -10.62 1.18 7.27
CA VAL A 38 -10.85 1.48 5.85
C VAL A 38 -12.15 0.84 5.34
N ARG A 39 -12.37 -0.45 5.64
CA ARG A 39 -13.55 -1.21 5.19
C ARG A 39 -14.81 -0.88 5.98
N GLN A 40 -14.68 -0.15 7.09
CA GLN A 40 -15.77 0.15 8.03
C GLN A 40 -16.42 -1.14 8.54
N ASP A 41 -15.60 -2.12 8.92
CA ASP A 41 -16.09 -3.40 9.42
C ASP A 41 -16.93 -3.20 10.68
N SER A 42 -17.96 -4.03 10.85
CA SER A 42 -18.88 -3.96 11.99
C SER A 42 -18.21 -4.13 13.36
N ASP A 43 -17.01 -4.71 13.41
CA ASP A 43 -16.25 -4.97 14.63
C ASP A 43 -15.16 -3.92 14.92
N LEU A 44 -15.06 -2.83 14.15
CA LEU A 44 -14.05 -1.78 14.32
C LEU A 44 -13.94 -1.27 15.76
N GLY A 45 -15.07 -1.13 16.47
CA GLY A 45 -15.07 -0.73 17.87
C GLY A 45 -14.31 -1.71 18.78
N LYS A 46 -14.42 -3.02 18.51
CA LYS A 46 -13.71 -4.07 19.25
C LYS A 46 -12.23 -4.09 18.89
N VAL A 47 -11.90 -3.99 17.61
CA VAL A 47 -10.52 -3.94 17.13
C VAL A 47 -9.78 -2.74 17.71
N ARG A 48 -10.41 -1.56 17.71
CA ARG A 48 -9.87 -0.34 18.32
C ARG A 48 -9.60 -0.51 19.81
N ALA A 49 -10.54 -1.09 20.55
CA ALA A 49 -10.36 -1.32 21.99
C ALA A 49 -9.22 -2.33 22.26
N GLY A 50 -9.08 -3.35 21.42
CA GLY A 50 -7.96 -4.29 21.49
C GLY A 50 -6.62 -3.62 21.23
N LEU A 51 -6.55 -2.74 20.22
CA LEU A 51 -5.35 -1.96 19.92
C LEU A 51 -5.01 -1.00 21.07
N GLU A 52 -6.00 -0.28 21.61
CA GLU A 52 -5.81 0.63 22.75
C GLU A 52 -5.20 -0.07 23.96
N ALA A 53 -5.60 -1.32 24.23
CA ALA A 53 -5.04 -2.10 25.32
C ALA A 53 -3.55 -2.45 25.13
N GLN A 54 -3.05 -2.46 23.89
CA GLN A 54 -1.64 -2.77 23.59
C GLN A 54 -0.77 -1.52 23.46
N VAL A 55 -1.26 -0.49 22.75
CA VAL A 55 -0.45 0.70 22.39
C VAL A 55 -0.86 1.97 23.14
N GLY A 56 -1.91 1.89 23.96
CA GLY A 56 -2.48 3.02 24.68
C GLY A 56 -3.26 4.00 23.79
N PRO A 57 -3.91 5.01 24.39
CA PRO A 57 -4.74 5.96 23.67
C PRO A 57 -3.93 6.82 22.67
N GLY A 58 -2.69 7.19 23.01
CA GLY A 58 -1.81 7.92 22.10
C GLY A 58 -1.45 7.11 20.86
N GLY A 59 -1.12 5.82 21.02
CA GLY A 59 -0.84 4.95 19.88
C GLY A 59 -2.05 4.75 18.97
N VAL A 60 -3.26 4.68 19.53
CA VAL A 60 -4.50 4.62 18.72
C VAL A 60 -4.73 5.89 17.93
N ILE A 61 -4.43 7.07 18.51
CA ILE A 61 -4.52 8.35 17.81
C ILE A 61 -3.55 8.38 16.62
N GLU A 62 -2.29 8.00 16.82
CA GLU A 62 -1.29 7.95 15.75
C GLU A 62 -1.68 6.95 14.65
N ALA A 63 -2.17 5.77 15.03
CA ALA A 63 -2.67 4.78 14.08
C ALA A 63 -3.87 5.31 13.28
N ALA A 64 -4.83 5.96 13.94
CA ALA A 64 -5.99 6.57 13.29
C ALA A 64 -5.58 7.71 12.34
N ALA A 65 -4.65 8.56 12.75
CA ALA A 65 -4.12 9.65 11.94
C ALA A 65 -3.41 9.10 10.68
N THR A 66 -2.61 8.04 10.84
CA THR A 66 -1.95 7.35 9.73
C THR A 66 -2.96 6.81 8.73
N VAL A 67 -3.97 6.06 9.18
CA VAL A 67 -5.04 5.54 8.32
C VAL A 67 -5.76 6.67 7.59
N ALA A 68 -6.14 7.73 8.31
CA ALA A 68 -6.86 8.86 7.73
C ALA A 68 -6.04 9.60 6.66
N ALA A 69 -4.73 9.74 6.86
CA ALA A 69 -3.83 10.37 5.89
C ALA A 69 -3.78 9.59 4.58
N PHE A 70 -3.56 8.26 4.63
CA PHE A 70 -3.51 7.42 3.44
C PHE A 70 -4.87 7.35 2.71
N GLU A 71 -5.98 7.22 3.44
CA GLU A 71 -7.32 7.28 2.85
C GLU A 71 -7.63 8.64 2.21
N GLY A 72 -7.12 9.73 2.80
CA GLY A 72 -7.21 11.06 2.22
C GLY A 72 -6.47 11.15 0.88
N LEU A 73 -5.24 10.63 0.83
CA LEU A 73 -4.43 10.59 -0.40
C LEU A 73 -5.09 9.74 -1.48
N ASN A 74 -5.61 8.56 -1.13
CA ASN A 74 -6.33 7.69 -2.07
C ASN A 74 -7.51 8.42 -2.70
N ARG A 75 -8.36 9.07 -1.88
CA ARG A 75 -9.50 9.85 -2.39
C ARG A 75 -9.09 11.01 -3.30
N ILE A 76 -7.99 11.69 -2.98
CA ILE A 76 -7.46 12.77 -3.83
C ILE A 76 -6.99 12.19 -5.17
N ALA A 77 -6.24 11.09 -5.14
CA ALA A 77 -5.75 10.43 -6.36
C ALA A 77 -6.92 9.97 -7.25
N ASP A 78 -7.92 9.32 -6.66
CA ASP A 78 -9.13 8.88 -7.37
C ASP A 78 -9.90 10.06 -7.98
N ALA A 79 -10.04 11.17 -7.23
CA ALA A 79 -10.77 12.35 -7.70
C ALA A 79 -10.04 13.14 -8.79
N THR A 80 -8.71 13.11 -8.78
CA THR A 80 -7.87 13.89 -9.71
C THR A 80 -7.39 13.08 -10.90
N GLY A 81 -7.49 11.75 -10.85
CA GLY A 81 -7.02 10.87 -11.90
C GLY A 81 -5.50 10.88 -12.04
N ILE A 82 -4.75 11.01 -10.93
CA ILE A 82 -3.28 10.98 -10.97
C ILE A 82 -2.83 9.67 -11.60
N GLN A 83 -2.06 9.78 -12.68
CA GLN A 83 -1.52 8.64 -13.41
C GLN A 83 -0.19 8.20 -12.78
N LEU A 84 0.15 6.92 -12.93
CA LEU A 84 1.54 6.51 -12.80
C LEU A 84 2.35 7.12 -13.94
N ASP A 85 3.59 7.48 -13.65
CA ASP A 85 4.57 7.76 -14.70
C ASP A 85 4.69 6.55 -15.64
N SER A 86 4.82 6.79 -16.94
CA SER A 86 4.75 5.72 -17.95
C SER A 86 5.80 4.63 -17.75
N GLY A 87 7.03 5.00 -17.38
CA GLY A 87 8.08 3.99 -17.16
C GLY A 87 7.86 3.24 -15.85
N LEU A 88 7.29 3.88 -14.83
CA LEU A 88 6.84 3.18 -13.61
C LEU A 88 5.63 2.26 -13.87
N ALA A 89 4.72 2.65 -14.76
CA ALA A 89 3.55 1.87 -15.13
C ALA A 89 3.95 0.55 -15.83
N ASP A 90 4.96 0.61 -16.70
CA ASP A 90 5.52 -0.55 -17.40
C ASP A 90 6.35 -1.44 -16.46
N GLU A 91 7.22 -0.86 -15.64
CA GLU A 91 8.06 -1.58 -14.67
C GLU A 91 7.25 -2.32 -13.60
N SER A 92 6.12 -1.76 -13.20
CA SER A 92 5.27 -2.34 -12.15
C SER A 92 4.20 -3.30 -12.68
N ALA A 93 4.09 -3.49 -14.00
CA ALA A 93 2.95 -4.16 -14.63
C ALA A 93 2.72 -5.60 -14.15
N ASP A 94 3.78 -6.38 -14.06
CA ASP A 94 3.74 -7.75 -13.56
C ASP A 94 3.37 -7.83 -12.06
N PHE A 95 3.86 -6.90 -11.22
CA PHE A 95 3.53 -6.88 -9.78
C PHE A 95 2.10 -6.48 -9.54
N ARG A 96 1.63 -5.45 -10.24
CA ARG A 96 0.24 -4.99 -10.16
C ARG A 96 -0.71 -6.10 -10.58
N MET A 97 -0.37 -6.84 -11.63
CA MET A 97 -1.14 -8.01 -12.06
C MET A 97 -1.13 -9.12 -11.01
N LEU A 98 0.04 -9.47 -10.45
CA LEU A 98 0.19 -10.49 -9.41
C LEU A 98 -0.62 -10.15 -8.15
N LEU A 99 -0.58 -8.90 -7.73
CA LEU A 99 -1.27 -8.37 -6.55
C LEU A 99 -2.74 -8.02 -6.82
N GLY A 100 -3.23 -8.18 -8.04
CA GLY A 100 -4.61 -7.82 -8.42
C GLY A 100 -4.91 -6.32 -8.33
N LEU A 101 -3.90 -5.45 -8.37
CA LEU A 101 -4.06 -4.00 -8.23
C LEU A 101 -4.83 -3.37 -9.39
N ASP A 102 -4.88 -4.05 -10.53
CA ASP A 102 -5.65 -3.61 -11.71
C ASP A 102 -7.17 -3.73 -11.52
N ALA A 103 -7.63 -4.41 -10.47
CA ALA A 103 -9.04 -4.51 -10.13
C ALA A 103 -9.59 -3.27 -9.37
N TYR A 104 -8.70 -2.38 -8.90
CA TYR A 104 -9.10 -1.18 -8.16
C TYR A 104 -9.47 -0.03 -9.10
N ALA A 105 -10.42 0.82 -8.68
CA ALA A 105 -10.94 1.91 -9.49
C ALA A 105 -9.86 2.88 -9.99
N GLY A 106 -8.86 3.18 -9.15
CA GLY A 106 -7.75 4.06 -9.51
C GLY A 106 -6.85 3.53 -10.64
N ALA A 107 -6.87 2.23 -10.94
CA ALA A 107 -6.09 1.67 -12.06
C ALA A 107 -6.52 2.24 -13.42
N ALA A 108 -7.80 2.62 -13.55
CA ALA A 108 -8.32 3.24 -14.77
C ALA A 108 -7.70 4.61 -15.09
N SER A 109 -7.07 5.26 -14.12
CA SER A 109 -6.41 6.55 -14.30
C SER A 109 -5.10 6.43 -15.08
N THR A 110 -4.45 5.26 -15.10
CA THR A 110 -3.13 5.07 -15.74
C THR A 110 -3.29 4.47 -17.14
N GLU A 111 -2.71 5.13 -18.15
CA GLU A 111 -2.59 4.55 -19.49
C GLU A 111 -1.41 3.56 -19.52
N ALA A 112 -1.69 2.26 -19.67
CA ALA A 112 -0.66 1.24 -19.79
C ALA A 112 -0.32 0.97 -21.25
N ALA A 113 0.97 0.97 -21.61
CA ALA A 113 1.43 0.65 -22.97
C ALA A 113 1.27 -0.85 -23.31
N GLY A 114 0.98 -1.69 -22.31
CA GLY A 114 0.67 -3.12 -22.47
C GLY A 114 1.90 -4.03 -22.60
N VAL A 115 3.11 -3.48 -22.57
CA VAL A 115 4.36 -4.26 -22.64
C VAL A 115 5.24 -3.91 -21.44
N PRO A 116 5.43 -4.83 -20.48
CA PRO A 116 6.37 -4.62 -19.38
C PRO A 116 7.77 -4.40 -19.96
N THR A 117 8.31 -3.20 -19.77
CA THR A 117 9.67 -2.85 -20.21
C THR A 117 10.52 -2.61 -18.97
N ARG A 118 11.64 -3.33 -18.86
CA ARG A 118 12.57 -3.17 -17.75
C ARG A 118 13.71 -2.23 -18.10
N ALA A 119 13.85 -1.18 -17.30
CA ALA A 119 14.99 -0.30 -17.21
C ALA A 119 16.19 -1.02 -16.61
N ALA A 120 17.39 -0.62 -17.04
CA ALA A 120 18.65 -1.15 -16.52
C ALA A 120 19.01 -0.57 -15.14
N ASP A 121 18.43 0.57 -14.78
CA ASP A 121 18.63 1.26 -13.51
C ASP A 121 17.40 2.11 -13.14
N VAL A 122 17.35 2.61 -11.90
CA VAL A 122 16.24 3.43 -11.37
C VAL A 122 16.04 4.70 -12.19
N MET A 123 17.11 5.29 -12.74
CA MET A 123 17.00 6.50 -13.56
C MET A 123 16.40 6.20 -14.94
N GLY A 124 16.54 4.98 -15.45
CA GLY A 124 15.92 4.51 -16.67
C GLY A 124 14.41 4.27 -16.54
N ILE A 125 13.87 4.19 -15.31
CA ILE A 125 12.42 4.09 -15.08
C ILE A 125 11.71 5.40 -15.41
N PHE A 126 12.37 6.54 -15.29
CA PHE A 126 11.75 7.87 -15.43
C PHE A 126 12.22 8.63 -16.67
N ARG A 127 12.80 7.93 -17.65
CA ARG A 127 13.44 8.52 -18.82
C ARG A 127 12.77 8.04 -20.11
#